data_AF-A0AAW8R499-F1
#
_entry.id   AF-A0AAW8R499-F1
#
_cell.length_a   1.000
_cell.length_b   1.000
_cell.length_c   1.000
_cell.angle_alpha   90.00
_cell.angle_beta   90.00
_cell.angle_gamma   90.00
#
_symmetry.space_group_name_H-M   'P 1'
#
loop_
_entity.id
_entity.type
_entity.pdbx_description
1 polymer ?
#
loop_
_entity_poly.entity_id
_entity_poly.type
_entity_poly.pdbx_seq_one_letter_code
_entity_poly.pdbx_strand_id
1 'polypeptide(L)'
;MKLKGFILLFIGLLSVGIFTFYSYHESVPLPKAESEPDLGRLESSKKDNLEPENSVNDKAKTAHVTHEEKIPYDGEWCMISADLTEKDQQFAMNELSEWNVIRGNLILSGGEAMRAYSEANGAHYVEPYREMSLDNLRHAVKNDGRFAMISALQRFDVSLVEKDAIADRLLIIDSNKFALLHKVNREIGRAVSLYEKNESNKILIKDSIKNALVYSQYGLESYDISPMRMLLTMIKEELPRDYLPSTILSSKDIVDINRRVDVLSEQLDEERTKEGFQVLSNIDIPKIAKHWFNMELGVLYIEHEQELKYLSALDSDGRASLKPNQCTEQYVGSYR
;
A
#
# COMPACT_ATOMS: atom_id res chain seq x y z
N MET A 1 9.51 27.13 14.03
CA MET A 1 10.20 25.83 14.14
C MET A 1 9.30 24.73 14.74
N LYS A 2 8.02 24.61 14.32
CA LYS A 2 7.08 23.57 14.78
C LYS A 2 6.26 22.91 13.65
N LEU A 3 6.55 23.22 12.38
CA LEU A 3 5.76 22.75 11.24
C LEU A 3 6.29 21.43 10.62
N LYS A 4 7.57 21.10 10.82
CA LYS A 4 8.18 19.87 10.28
C LYS A 4 7.76 18.60 11.01
N GLY A 5 7.40 18.67 12.30
CA GLY A 5 6.97 17.50 13.08
C GLY A 5 5.53 17.04 12.78
N PHE A 6 4.66 17.93 12.27
CA PHE A 6 3.25 17.63 12.05
C PHE A 6 3.00 16.87 10.73
N ILE A 7 3.85 17.09 9.72
CA ILE A 7 3.76 16.43 8.41
C ILE A 7 4.34 14.99 8.47
N LEU A 8 5.42 14.78 9.25
CA LEU A 8 6.04 13.48 9.45
C LEU A 8 5.17 12.51 10.27
N LEU A 9 4.37 13.02 11.21
CA LEU A 9 3.40 12.21 11.95
C LEU A 9 2.22 11.78 11.04
N PHE A 10 1.82 12.63 10.10
CA PHE A 10 0.72 12.33 9.18
C PHE A 10 1.08 11.21 8.20
N ILE A 11 2.26 11.24 7.55
CA ILE A 11 2.64 10.21 6.56
C ILE A 11 2.86 8.83 7.23
N GLY A 12 3.41 8.80 8.45
CA GLY A 12 3.58 7.55 9.22
C GLY A 12 2.30 7.00 9.87
N LEU A 13 1.33 7.86 10.24
CA LEU A 13 0.02 7.40 10.73
C LEU A 13 -0.92 6.96 9.60
N LEU A 14 -0.70 7.48 8.38
CA LEU A 14 -1.46 7.13 7.18
C LEU A 14 -1.20 5.69 6.69
N SER A 15 0.00 5.16 6.93
CA SER A 15 0.33 3.76 6.61
C SER A 15 -0.24 2.78 7.65
N VAL A 16 -0.09 3.06 8.96
CA VAL A 16 -0.56 2.16 10.04
C VAL A 16 -2.08 1.96 10.02
N GLY A 17 -2.85 2.99 9.69
CA GLY A 17 -4.30 2.89 9.72
C GLY A 17 -4.93 2.07 8.58
N ILE A 18 -4.26 1.94 7.41
CA ILE A 18 -4.75 1.08 6.32
C ILE A 18 -4.62 -0.41 6.73
N PHE A 19 -3.61 -0.75 7.53
CA PHE A 19 -3.39 -2.12 8.01
C PHE A 19 -4.38 -2.55 9.08
N THR A 20 -4.76 -1.68 10.03
CA THR A 20 -5.72 -2.06 11.08
C THR A 20 -7.13 -2.38 10.55
N PHE A 21 -7.51 -1.88 9.37
CA PHE A 21 -8.78 -2.22 8.73
C PHE A 21 -8.76 -3.58 7.99
N TYR A 22 -7.60 -4.08 7.56
CA TYR A 22 -7.48 -5.36 6.85
C TYR A 22 -7.03 -6.54 7.73
N SER A 23 -6.42 -6.27 8.90
CA SER A 23 -5.92 -7.31 9.81
C SER A 23 -7.00 -7.96 10.71
N TYR A 24 -8.29 -7.75 10.47
CA TYR A 24 -9.33 -8.51 11.21
C TYR A 24 -9.48 -9.90 10.58
N HIS A 25 -8.75 -10.87 11.12
CA HIS A 25 -8.96 -12.29 10.86
C HIS A 25 -10.38 -12.68 11.29
N GLU A 26 -11.26 -12.95 10.32
CA GLU A 26 -12.60 -13.44 10.57
C GLU A 26 -12.53 -14.90 11.04
N SER A 27 -12.32 -15.11 12.35
CA SER A 27 -12.60 -16.38 13.00
C SER A 27 -14.12 -16.58 13.04
N VAL A 28 -14.59 -17.72 12.52
CA VAL A 28 -16.00 -18.16 12.50
C VAL A 28 -16.67 -17.99 13.89
N PRO A 29 -17.90 -17.43 14.00
CA PRO A 29 -18.46 -16.98 15.27
C PRO A 29 -19.34 -18.01 15.98
N LEU A 30 -19.40 -17.98 17.32
CA LEU A 30 -20.57 -18.36 18.13
C LEU A 30 -20.65 -17.51 19.43
N PRO A 31 -21.86 -17.28 20.00
CA PRO A 31 -22.19 -16.07 20.77
C PRO A 31 -22.18 -16.26 22.30
N LYS A 32 -21.98 -15.14 23.03
CA LYS A 32 -22.70 -14.67 24.25
C LYS A 32 -21.93 -13.49 24.87
N ALA A 33 -22.53 -12.31 24.93
CA ALA A 33 -23.37 -11.77 26.03
C ALA A 33 -22.54 -11.10 27.16
N GLU A 34 -22.61 -9.77 27.15
CA GLU A 34 -22.61 -8.79 28.26
C GLU A 34 -21.72 -9.02 29.50
N SER A 35 -20.80 -8.07 29.73
CA SER A 35 -20.94 -7.11 30.84
C SER A 35 -19.88 -5.99 30.74
N GLU A 36 -20.33 -4.74 30.91
CA GLU A 36 -19.48 -3.57 31.21
C GLU A 36 -18.81 -3.74 32.59
N PRO A 37 -17.71 -3.01 32.89
CA PRO A 37 -17.93 -1.78 33.65
C PRO A 37 -16.95 -0.61 33.39
N ASP A 38 -17.55 0.58 33.39
CA ASP A 38 -17.33 1.71 34.31
C ASP A 38 -16.07 2.60 34.23
N LEU A 39 -16.38 3.90 34.16
CA LEU A 39 -15.50 5.05 34.12
C LEU A 39 -14.93 5.37 35.51
N GLY A 40 -13.60 5.39 35.60
CA GLY A 40 -12.86 5.89 36.77
C GLY A 40 -11.99 7.10 36.44
N ARG A 41 -12.56 8.28 36.64
CA ARG A 41 -11.93 9.62 36.72
C ARG A 41 -10.74 9.66 37.70
N LEU A 42 -9.64 10.35 37.37
CA LEU A 42 -8.83 11.04 38.38
C LEU A 42 -8.01 12.20 37.78
N GLU A 43 -8.02 13.28 38.54
CA GLU A 43 -7.66 14.65 38.22
C GLU A 43 -6.17 14.98 38.38
N SER A 44 -5.83 16.11 37.77
CA SER A 44 -4.66 16.98 37.83
C SER A 44 -3.73 16.92 39.06
N SER A 45 -2.44 17.14 38.81
CA SER A 45 -1.55 17.86 39.73
C SER A 45 -0.53 18.73 38.98
N LYS A 46 -0.03 19.72 39.70
CA LYS A 46 0.42 21.05 39.27
C LYS A 46 1.84 21.14 38.69
N LYS A 47 2.02 22.25 37.96
CA LYS A 47 3.26 22.99 37.67
C LYS A 47 4.14 23.19 38.92
N ASP A 48 5.46 23.22 38.72
CA ASP A 48 6.29 24.34 39.17
C ASP A 48 7.54 24.52 38.29
N ASN A 49 7.96 25.78 38.20
CA ASN A 49 8.97 26.37 37.33
C ASN A 49 10.40 26.16 37.84
N LEU A 50 11.41 26.27 36.96
CA LEU A 50 12.52 27.25 37.08
C LEU A 50 13.55 27.12 35.94
N GLU A 51 13.61 28.20 35.16
CA GLU A 51 14.67 28.90 34.41
C GLU A 51 16.06 28.29 34.04
N PRO A 52 16.74 28.92 33.04
CA PRO A 52 17.70 28.28 32.16
C PRO A 52 19.16 28.58 32.52
N GLU A 53 20.06 27.63 32.26
CA GLU A 53 21.50 27.86 32.28
C GLU A 53 22.14 27.71 30.89
N ASN A 54 22.99 28.69 30.60
CA ASN A 54 23.80 28.85 29.40
C ASN A 54 24.87 27.76 29.25
N SER A 55 25.04 27.24 28.03
CA SER A 55 26.36 26.83 27.51
C SER A 55 26.42 27.22 26.02
N VAL A 56 27.18 28.27 25.69
CA VAL A 56 28.55 28.19 25.17
C VAL A 56 28.66 27.30 23.92
N ASN A 57 28.48 27.96 22.78
CA ASN A 57 29.45 28.01 21.69
C ASN A 57 29.82 26.67 21.01
N ASP A 58 28.97 26.23 20.08
CA ASP A 58 29.44 25.47 18.92
C ASP A 58 29.13 26.24 17.64
N LYS A 59 30.20 26.64 16.96
CA LYS A 59 30.18 27.15 15.59
C LYS A 59 29.75 26.02 14.66
N ALA A 60 28.46 25.74 14.60
CA ALA A 60 27.87 25.13 13.42
C ALA A 60 27.94 26.18 12.31
N LYS A 61 28.89 25.99 11.37
CA LYS A 61 28.77 26.56 10.03
C LYS A 61 27.40 26.12 9.50
N THR A 62 26.41 26.99 9.67
CA THR A 62 25.19 26.99 8.90
C THR A 62 25.65 27.22 7.48
N ALA A 63 25.89 26.13 6.75
CA ALA A 63 25.79 26.18 5.31
C ALA A 63 24.42 26.79 5.04
N HIS A 64 24.43 28.02 4.51
CA HIS A 64 23.27 28.61 3.90
C HIS A 64 22.68 27.53 3.01
N VAL A 65 21.51 26.99 3.38
CA VAL A 65 20.65 26.28 2.44
C VAL A 65 20.29 27.35 1.41
N THR A 66 21.07 27.38 0.33
CA THR A 66 20.71 28.08 -0.89
C THR A 66 19.28 27.68 -1.19
N HIS A 67 18.41 28.66 -1.42
CA HIS A 67 17.12 28.40 -2.05
C HIS A 67 17.43 27.65 -3.34
N GLU A 68 17.34 26.32 -3.31
CA GLU A 68 17.44 25.52 -4.51
C GLU A 68 16.35 26.02 -5.44
N GLU A 69 16.78 26.40 -6.64
CA GLU A 69 15.89 26.86 -7.69
C GLU A 69 14.82 25.78 -7.90
N LYS A 70 13.55 26.16 -7.76
CA LYS A 70 12.45 25.24 -7.91
C LYS A 70 12.41 24.73 -9.34
N ILE A 71 12.26 23.42 -9.49
CA ILE A 71 12.23 22.70 -10.76
C ILE A 71 10.78 22.71 -11.29
N PRO A 72 10.54 23.00 -12.58
CA PRO A 72 9.21 22.85 -13.17
C PRO A 72 8.78 21.38 -13.24
N TYR A 73 7.48 21.11 -13.35
CA TYR A 73 6.95 19.74 -13.40
C TYR A 73 7.57 18.88 -14.52
N ASP A 74 7.85 19.47 -15.68
CA ASP A 74 8.46 18.76 -16.81
C ASP A 74 9.96 18.48 -16.62
N GLY A 75 10.61 19.13 -15.65
CA GLY A 75 12.04 18.94 -15.33
C GLY A 75 12.34 17.68 -14.51
N GLU A 76 13.61 17.42 -14.24
CA GLU A 76 14.03 16.23 -13.47
C GLU A 76 13.95 16.51 -11.96
N TRP A 77 12.87 16.08 -11.31
CA TRP A 77 12.65 16.21 -9.86
C TRP A 77 12.41 14.83 -9.23
N CYS A 78 12.61 14.71 -7.92
CA CYS A 78 12.35 13.47 -7.18
C CYS A 78 11.42 13.67 -5.99
N MET A 79 11.46 14.83 -5.34
CA MET A 79 10.68 15.15 -4.16
C MET A 79 9.72 16.31 -4.45
N ILE A 80 8.42 16.03 -4.48
CA ILE A 80 7.36 17.01 -4.78
C ILE A 80 7.51 18.28 -3.94
N SER A 81 7.64 18.15 -2.62
CA SER A 81 7.69 19.29 -1.69
C SER A 81 9.01 20.05 -1.72
N ALA A 82 10.13 19.37 -1.99
CA ALA A 82 11.45 19.96 -1.99
C ALA A 82 11.80 20.60 -3.35
N ASP A 83 11.46 19.94 -4.45
CA ASP A 83 11.97 20.29 -5.77
C ASP A 83 10.98 21.20 -6.54
N LEU A 84 9.68 20.94 -6.45
CA LEU A 84 8.68 21.62 -7.29
C LEU A 84 8.25 22.99 -6.75
N THR A 85 7.81 23.86 -7.67
CA THR A 85 7.06 25.09 -7.34
C THR A 85 5.69 24.75 -6.74
N GLU A 86 5.07 25.65 -5.98
CA GLU A 86 3.74 25.40 -5.38
C GLU A 86 2.67 25.09 -6.44
N LYS A 87 2.72 25.78 -7.59
CA LYS A 87 1.80 25.54 -8.71
C LYS A 87 2.01 24.15 -9.30
N ASP A 88 3.25 23.73 -9.49
CA ASP A 88 3.59 22.41 -10.02
C ASP A 88 3.29 21.29 -9.02
N GLN A 89 3.40 21.55 -7.72
CA GLN A 89 2.94 20.64 -6.68
C GLN A 89 1.43 20.40 -6.78
N GLN A 90 0.63 21.47 -6.93
CA GLN A 90 -0.82 21.33 -7.10
C GLN A 90 -1.18 20.56 -8.37
N PHE A 91 -0.50 20.86 -9.48
CA PHE A 91 -0.68 20.12 -10.74
C PHE A 91 -0.37 18.64 -10.57
N ALA A 92 0.80 18.31 -9.99
CA ALA A 92 1.21 16.94 -9.72
C ALA A 92 0.20 16.20 -8.84
N MET A 93 -0.28 16.82 -7.77
CA MET A 93 -1.24 16.19 -6.86
C MET A 93 -2.61 15.96 -7.52
N ASN A 94 -3.04 16.83 -8.43
CA ASN A 94 -4.26 16.62 -9.21
C ASN A 94 -4.11 15.43 -10.16
N GLU A 95 -3.01 15.35 -10.90
CA GLU A 95 -2.73 14.23 -11.81
C GLU A 95 -2.57 12.90 -11.03
N LEU A 96 -1.99 12.93 -9.83
CA LEU A 96 -1.95 11.76 -8.94
C LEU A 96 -3.35 11.33 -8.48
N SER A 97 -4.24 12.29 -8.20
CA SER A 97 -5.62 12.01 -7.83
C SER A 97 -6.39 11.35 -8.98
N GLU A 98 -6.24 11.87 -10.20
CA GLU A 98 -6.80 11.26 -11.42
C GLU A 98 -6.27 9.85 -11.64
N TRP A 99 -4.96 9.65 -11.49
CA TRP A 99 -4.34 8.33 -11.55
C TRP A 99 -4.88 7.37 -10.50
N ASN A 100 -5.05 7.83 -9.25
CA ASN A 100 -5.65 7.04 -8.17
C ASN A 100 -7.09 6.61 -8.51
N VAL A 101 -7.87 7.48 -9.13
CA VAL A 101 -9.22 7.13 -9.61
C VAL A 101 -9.15 6.02 -10.66
N ILE A 102 -8.30 6.18 -11.69
CA ILE A 102 -8.15 5.22 -12.80
C ILE A 102 -7.82 3.82 -12.28
N ARG A 103 -6.75 3.71 -11.46
CA ARG A 103 -6.26 2.43 -10.92
C ARG A 103 -7.12 1.84 -9.79
N GLY A 104 -8.20 2.52 -9.40
CA GLY A 104 -9.07 2.12 -8.32
C GLY A 104 -8.48 2.26 -6.91
N ASN A 105 -7.51 3.16 -6.70
CA ASN A 105 -6.97 3.48 -5.37
C ASN A 105 -7.89 4.46 -4.62
N LEU A 106 -9.09 3.98 -4.29
CA LEU A 106 -10.18 4.75 -3.67
C LEU A 106 -10.54 4.16 -2.31
N ILE A 107 -10.12 4.82 -1.24
CA ILE A 107 -10.28 4.33 0.13
C ILE A 107 -11.59 4.87 0.71
N LEU A 108 -12.41 4.01 1.30
CA LEU A 108 -13.58 4.43 2.07
C LEU A 108 -13.17 5.34 3.22
N SER A 109 -13.99 6.34 3.55
CA SER A 109 -13.64 7.22 4.66
C SER A 109 -13.60 6.40 5.96
N GLY A 110 -12.45 6.40 6.64
CA GLY A 110 -12.35 5.92 8.01
C GLY A 110 -12.96 6.92 9.00
N GLY A 111 -12.75 6.70 10.30
CA GLY A 111 -13.07 7.71 11.32
C GLY A 111 -12.36 9.06 11.06
N GLU A 112 -12.62 10.08 11.89
CA GLU A 112 -12.16 11.47 11.67
C GLU A 112 -10.66 11.60 11.31
N ALA A 113 -9.80 10.72 11.84
CA ALA A 113 -8.36 10.71 11.56
C ALA A 113 -7.99 10.39 10.09
N MET A 114 -8.85 9.68 9.35
CA MET A 114 -8.62 9.31 7.94
C MET A 114 -9.43 10.13 6.95
N ARG A 115 -10.33 10.99 7.42
CA ARG A 115 -11.28 11.69 6.56
C ARG A 115 -10.57 12.60 5.53
N ALA A 116 -9.58 13.39 5.98
CA ALA A 116 -8.84 14.27 5.08
C ALA A 116 -8.04 13.52 3.98
N TYR A 117 -7.57 12.30 4.29
CA TYR A 117 -6.83 11.48 3.33
C TYR A 117 -7.73 10.71 2.37
N SER A 118 -8.84 10.18 2.86
CA SER A 118 -9.86 9.52 2.04
C SER A 118 -10.53 10.52 1.08
N GLU A 119 -10.86 11.73 1.55
CA GLU A 119 -11.37 12.82 0.71
C GLU A 119 -10.38 13.19 -0.41
N ALA A 120 -9.08 13.28 -0.10
CA ALA A 120 -8.02 13.54 -1.09
C ALA A 120 -7.82 12.40 -2.11
N ASN A 121 -8.22 11.17 -1.76
CA ASN A 121 -8.11 9.98 -2.61
C ASN A 121 -9.45 9.53 -3.18
N GLY A 122 -10.36 10.48 -3.45
CA GLY A 122 -11.58 10.19 -4.21
C GLY A 122 -12.62 9.36 -3.46
N ALA A 123 -12.68 9.43 -2.12
CA ALA A 123 -13.70 8.73 -1.33
C ALA A 123 -15.13 9.00 -1.81
N HIS A 124 -15.40 10.19 -2.35
CA HIS A 124 -16.71 10.55 -2.90
C HIS A 124 -17.21 9.61 -4.01
N TYR A 125 -16.33 8.88 -4.71
CA TYR A 125 -16.72 7.86 -5.69
C TYR A 125 -17.22 6.56 -5.05
N VAL A 126 -16.71 6.20 -3.87
CA VAL A 126 -16.88 4.89 -3.24
C VAL A 126 -17.80 4.93 -2.02
N GLU A 127 -17.90 6.07 -1.35
CA GLU A 127 -18.70 6.27 -0.13
C GLU A 127 -20.19 5.97 -0.30
N PRO A 128 -20.85 6.36 -1.42
CA PRO A 128 -22.27 6.05 -1.60
C PRO A 128 -22.57 4.54 -1.55
N TYR A 129 -21.60 3.71 -1.94
CA TYR A 129 -21.72 2.25 -1.91
C TYR A 129 -21.41 1.64 -0.54
N ARG A 130 -20.71 2.37 0.34
CA ARG A 130 -20.53 1.97 1.75
C ARG A 130 -21.84 2.03 2.50
N GLU A 131 -22.61 3.10 2.27
CA GLU A 131 -23.86 3.39 2.98
C GLU A 131 -25.07 2.62 2.41
N MET A 132 -24.91 2.07 1.20
CA MET A 132 -25.90 1.27 0.51
C MET A 132 -26.14 -0.08 1.20
N SER A 133 -27.36 -0.62 1.12
CA SER A 133 -27.66 -1.98 1.58
C SER A 133 -26.85 -3.02 0.78
N LEU A 134 -26.54 -4.16 1.41
CA LEU A 134 -25.76 -5.22 0.77
C LEU A 134 -26.41 -5.74 -0.53
N ASP A 135 -27.73 -5.84 -0.60
CA ASP A 135 -28.44 -6.29 -1.81
C ASP A 135 -28.33 -5.28 -2.95
N ASN A 136 -28.44 -3.98 -2.65
CA ASN A 136 -28.27 -2.93 -3.66
C ASN A 136 -26.81 -2.86 -4.12
N LEU A 137 -25.85 -3.04 -3.20
CA LEU A 137 -24.44 -3.13 -3.54
C LEU A 137 -24.17 -4.31 -4.48
N ARG A 138 -24.69 -5.50 -4.17
CA ARG A 138 -24.60 -6.68 -5.03
C ARG A 138 -25.21 -6.44 -6.39
N HIS A 139 -26.34 -5.73 -6.46
CA HIS A 139 -26.94 -5.34 -7.73
C HIS A 139 -26.01 -4.42 -8.54
N ALA A 140 -25.41 -3.41 -7.91
CA ALA A 140 -24.45 -2.52 -8.55
C ALA A 140 -23.19 -3.26 -9.03
N VAL A 141 -22.65 -4.18 -8.23
CA VAL A 141 -21.52 -5.06 -8.60
C VAL A 141 -21.85 -5.92 -9.80
N LYS A 142 -23.05 -6.54 -9.84
CA LYS A 142 -23.50 -7.38 -10.97
C LYS A 142 -23.66 -6.60 -12.28
N ASN A 143 -23.87 -5.29 -12.20
CA ASN A 143 -23.96 -4.40 -13.36
C ASN A 143 -22.59 -3.79 -13.72
N ASP A 144 -21.47 -4.43 -13.34
CA ASP A 144 -20.10 -3.97 -13.57
C ASP A 144 -19.82 -2.55 -13.03
N GLY A 145 -20.47 -2.19 -11.92
CA GLY A 145 -20.17 -0.94 -11.22
C GLY A 145 -18.78 -0.97 -10.59
N ARG A 146 -17.77 -0.44 -11.29
CA ARG A 146 -16.36 -0.38 -10.82
C ARG A 146 -16.20 0.14 -9.40
N PHE A 147 -16.82 1.27 -9.07
CA PHE A 147 -16.75 1.83 -7.73
C PHE A 147 -17.50 0.99 -6.69
N ALA A 148 -18.61 0.35 -7.08
CA ALA A 148 -19.32 -0.60 -6.22
C ALA A 148 -18.43 -1.81 -5.88
N MET A 149 -17.71 -2.34 -6.87
CA MET A 149 -16.73 -3.42 -6.68
C MET A 149 -15.59 -3.02 -5.74
N ILE A 150 -15.02 -1.83 -5.92
CA ILE A 150 -13.97 -1.30 -5.02
C ILE A 150 -14.48 -1.15 -3.59
N SER A 151 -15.69 -0.61 -3.39
CA SER A 151 -16.31 -0.50 -2.07
C SER A 151 -16.63 -1.85 -1.46
N ALA A 152 -17.07 -2.82 -2.27
CA ALA A 152 -17.40 -4.17 -1.81
C ALA A 152 -16.18 -4.93 -1.26
N LEU A 153 -14.99 -4.74 -1.86
CA LEU A 153 -13.75 -5.33 -1.32
C LEU A 153 -13.42 -4.82 0.10
N GLN A 154 -13.75 -3.56 0.38
CA GLN A 154 -13.43 -2.88 1.64
C GLN A 154 -14.48 -3.11 2.74
N ARG A 155 -15.67 -3.63 2.41
CA ARG A 155 -16.75 -3.87 3.37
C ARG A 155 -16.58 -5.19 4.12
N PHE A 156 -16.89 -5.21 5.42
CA PHE A 156 -16.80 -6.41 6.24
C PHE A 156 -17.96 -7.39 6.03
N ASP A 157 -19.13 -6.90 5.60
CA ASP A 157 -20.35 -7.70 5.43
C ASP A 157 -20.45 -8.38 4.04
N VAL A 158 -19.43 -8.23 3.19
CA VAL A 158 -19.29 -8.93 1.92
C VAL A 158 -18.44 -10.19 2.13
N SER A 159 -18.95 -11.35 1.74
CA SER A 159 -18.27 -12.62 2.00
C SER A 159 -16.95 -12.74 1.25
N LEU A 160 -16.01 -13.53 1.78
CA LEU A 160 -14.70 -13.74 1.16
C LEU A 160 -14.80 -14.28 -0.28
N VAL A 161 -15.75 -15.19 -0.54
CA VAL A 161 -15.99 -15.76 -1.87
C VAL A 161 -16.47 -14.68 -2.86
N GLU A 162 -17.34 -13.79 -2.41
CA GLU A 162 -17.78 -12.65 -3.23
C GLU A 162 -16.62 -11.69 -3.49
N LYS A 163 -15.80 -11.39 -2.48
CA LYS A 163 -14.60 -10.55 -2.66
C LYS A 163 -13.61 -11.16 -3.64
N ASP A 164 -13.43 -12.47 -3.64
CA ASP A 164 -12.57 -13.14 -4.62
C ASP A 164 -13.02 -12.92 -6.06
N ALA A 165 -14.31 -13.15 -6.32
CA ALA A 165 -14.88 -12.94 -7.65
C ALA A 165 -14.81 -11.46 -8.08
N ILE A 166 -15.04 -10.54 -7.14
CA ILE A 166 -14.92 -9.10 -7.37
C ILE A 166 -13.47 -8.72 -7.68
N ALA A 167 -12.49 -9.26 -6.94
CA ALA A 167 -11.08 -9.00 -7.19
C ALA A 167 -10.65 -9.51 -8.57
N ASP A 168 -11.09 -10.70 -8.98
CA ASP A 168 -10.83 -11.23 -10.32
C ASP A 168 -11.42 -10.32 -11.41
N ARG A 169 -12.66 -9.86 -11.23
CA ARG A 169 -13.29 -8.91 -12.16
C ARG A 169 -12.53 -7.59 -12.24
N LEU A 170 -12.08 -7.06 -11.10
CA LEU A 170 -11.35 -5.80 -11.02
C LEU A 170 -9.97 -5.83 -11.70
N LEU A 171 -9.28 -6.98 -11.70
CA LEU A 171 -8.02 -7.16 -12.43
C LEU A 171 -8.21 -7.06 -13.95
N ILE A 172 -9.37 -7.50 -14.46
CA ILE A 172 -9.72 -7.40 -15.88
C ILE A 172 -10.04 -5.95 -16.24
N ILE A 173 -10.87 -5.25 -15.46
CA ILE A 173 -11.31 -3.87 -15.81
C ILE A 173 -10.33 -2.75 -15.41
N ASP A 174 -9.10 -3.11 -15.04
CA ASP A 174 -8.00 -2.21 -14.67
C ASP A 174 -8.15 -1.39 -13.39
N SER A 175 -8.88 -1.89 -12.41
CA SER A 175 -8.99 -1.28 -11.07
C SER A 175 -8.26 -2.12 -10.05
N ASN A 176 -6.96 -2.26 -10.28
CA ASN A 176 -6.16 -3.37 -9.78
C ASN A 176 -5.75 -3.19 -8.32
N LYS A 177 -5.74 -1.95 -7.78
CA LYS A 177 -5.18 -1.65 -6.45
C LYS A 177 -5.73 -2.57 -5.35
N PHE A 178 -7.03 -2.48 -5.09
CA PHE A 178 -7.66 -3.26 -4.03
C PHE A 178 -7.82 -4.72 -4.38
N ALA A 179 -7.92 -5.06 -5.67
CA ALA A 179 -7.92 -6.46 -6.10
C ALA A 179 -6.61 -7.15 -5.72
N LEU A 180 -5.46 -6.54 -6.03
CA LEU A 180 -4.15 -7.07 -5.68
C LEU A 180 -3.92 -7.10 -4.18
N LEU A 181 -4.34 -6.06 -3.44
CA LEU A 181 -4.30 -6.08 -1.97
C LEU A 181 -5.15 -7.24 -1.41
N HIS A 182 -6.36 -7.44 -1.91
CA HIS A 182 -7.20 -8.58 -1.49
C HIS A 182 -6.52 -9.93 -1.79
N LYS A 183 -5.97 -10.12 -2.98
CA LYS A 183 -5.30 -11.36 -3.37
C LYS A 183 -4.07 -11.66 -2.50
N VAL A 184 -3.23 -10.66 -2.24
CA VAL A 184 -2.07 -10.82 -1.35
C VAL A 184 -2.52 -11.11 0.08
N ASN A 185 -3.52 -10.39 0.59
CA ASN A 185 -4.03 -10.57 1.95
C ASN A 185 -4.60 -11.97 2.14
N ARG A 186 -5.32 -12.50 1.14
CA ARG A 186 -5.86 -13.85 1.17
C ARG A 186 -4.77 -14.92 1.25
N GLU A 187 -3.72 -14.79 0.45
CA GLU A 187 -2.62 -15.76 0.46
C GLU A 187 -1.81 -15.70 1.77
N ILE A 188 -1.55 -14.50 2.30
CA ILE A 188 -0.86 -14.37 3.60
C ILE A 188 -1.75 -14.83 4.76
N GLY A 189 -3.05 -14.49 4.76
CA GLY A 189 -3.99 -15.02 5.75
C GLY A 189 -4.07 -16.54 5.73
N ARG A 190 -3.96 -17.16 4.55
CA ARG A 190 -3.82 -18.63 4.42
C ARG A 190 -2.52 -19.13 5.03
N ALA A 191 -1.39 -18.47 4.77
CA ALA A 191 -0.09 -18.81 5.36
C ALA A 191 -0.11 -18.75 6.89
N VAL A 192 -0.69 -17.68 7.45
CA VAL A 192 -0.88 -17.50 8.90
C VAL A 192 -1.77 -18.61 9.47
N SER A 193 -2.92 -18.88 8.87
CA SER A 193 -3.82 -19.94 9.36
C SER A 193 -3.17 -21.33 9.36
N LEU A 194 -2.36 -21.66 8.33
CA LEU A 194 -1.61 -22.92 8.27
C LEU A 194 -0.59 -23.01 9.41
N TYR A 195 0.12 -21.92 9.69
CA TYR A 195 1.07 -21.85 10.79
C TYR A 195 0.38 -22.02 12.16
N GLU A 196 -0.71 -21.28 12.41
CA GLU A 196 -1.44 -21.30 13.70
C GLU A 196 -2.07 -22.67 14.01
N LYS A 197 -2.57 -23.37 12.99
CA LYS A 197 -3.15 -24.72 13.15
C LYS A 197 -2.10 -25.79 13.46
N ASN A 198 -0.83 -25.40 13.57
CA ASN A 198 0.30 -26.29 13.74
C ASN A 198 0.38 -27.35 12.62
N GLU A 199 -0.26 -27.08 11.48
CA GLU A 199 -0.02 -27.74 10.22
C GLU A 199 1.32 -27.19 9.73
N SER A 200 2.42 -27.67 10.33
CA SER A 200 3.81 -27.31 10.02
C SER A 200 4.23 -27.78 8.62
N ASN A 201 3.35 -27.66 7.63
CA ASN A 201 3.61 -27.92 6.25
C ASN A 201 4.26 -26.69 5.62
N LYS A 202 5.56 -26.53 5.91
CA LYS A 202 6.42 -25.46 5.37
C LYS A 202 6.30 -25.33 3.84
N ILE A 203 5.96 -26.41 3.13
CA ILE A 203 5.74 -26.39 1.67
C ILE A 203 4.48 -25.58 1.31
N LEU A 204 3.36 -25.80 2.02
CA LEU A 204 2.12 -25.06 1.76
C LEU A 204 2.23 -23.59 2.14
N ILE A 205 2.86 -23.29 3.27
CA ILE A 205 3.12 -21.90 3.68
C ILE A 205 4.01 -21.20 2.64
N LYS A 206 5.06 -21.89 2.16
CA LYS A 206 5.90 -21.37 1.09
C LYS A 206 5.13 -21.12 -0.20
N ASP A 207 4.24 -22.03 -0.61
CA ASP A 207 3.43 -21.84 -1.82
C ASP A 207 2.47 -20.65 -1.69
N SER A 208 1.85 -20.44 -0.53
CA SER A 208 1.06 -19.23 -0.26
C SER A 208 1.90 -17.95 -0.40
N ILE A 209 3.11 -17.91 0.18
CA ILE A 209 4.02 -16.76 0.05
C ILE A 209 4.40 -16.53 -1.43
N LYS A 210 4.63 -17.60 -2.20
CA LYS A 210 4.90 -17.50 -3.65
C LYS A 210 3.71 -16.91 -4.40
N ASN A 211 2.49 -17.36 -4.12
CA ASN A 211 1.28 -16.83 -4.76
C ASN A 211 1.08 -15.35 -4.41
N ALA A 212 1.31 -14.97 -3.16
CA ALA A 212 1.28 -13.58 -2.73
C ALA A 212 2.34 -12.73 -3.48
N LEU A 213 3.54 -13.28 -3.68
CA LEU A 213 4.59 -12.63 -4.48
C LEU A 213 4.22 -12.47 -5.96
N VAL A 214 3.48 -13.41 -6.56
CA VAL A 214 2.98 -13.27 -7.94
C VAL A 214 2.12 -12.03 -8.09
N TYR A 215 1.11 -11.85 -7.22
CA TYR A 215 0.26 -10.65 -7.25
C TYR A 215 1.04 -9.38 -6.91
N SER A 216 1.98 -9.46 -5.95
CA SER A 216 2.82 -8.34 -5.60
C SER A 216 3.70 -7.87 -6.75
N GLN A 217 4.34 -8.80 -7.47
CA GLN A 217 5.18 -8.50 -8.63
C GLN A 217 4.37 -7.96 -9.81
N TYR A 218 3.20 -8.55 -10.09
CA TYR A 218 2.28 -8.02 -11.11
C TYR A 218 1.87 -6.57 -10.79
N GLY A 219 1.65 -6.25 -9.52
CA GLY A 219 1.40 -4.86 -9.10
C GLY A 219 2.54 -3.90 -9.47
N LEU A 220 3.79 -4.34 -9.43
CA LEU A 220 4.93 -3.51 -9.79
C LEU A 220 4.96 -3.15 -11.28
N GLU A 221 4.47 -4.02 -12.17
CA GLU A 221 4.33 -3.72 -13.61
C GLU A 221 3.39 -2.53 -13.85
N SER A 222 2.43 -2.31 -12.94
CA SER A 222 1.50 -1.18 -12.95
C SER A 222 1.93 0.02 -12.08
N TYR A 223 3.22 0.06 -11.68
CA TYR A 223 3.73 1.05 -10.72
C TYR A 223 2.89 1.09 -9.42
N ASP A 224 2.55 -0.10 -8.89
CA ASP A 224 1.94 -0.30 -7.58
C ASP A 224 2.87 -1.03 -6.61
N ILE A 225 3.41 -0.33 -5.62
CA ILE A 225 4.25 -0.96 -4.60
C ILE A 225 3.43 -1.45 -3.39
N SER A 226 2.16 -1.09 -3.27
CA SER A 226 1.41 -1.40 -2.04
C SER A 226 1.14 -2.89 -1.80
N PRO A 227 0.85 -3.73 -2.82
CA PRO A 227 0.79 -5.18 -2.62
C PRO A 227 2.10 -5.75 -2.06
N MET A 228 3.25 -5.31 -2.58
CA MET A 228 4.57 -5.71 -2.07
C MET A 228 4.81 -5.21 -0.64
N ARG A 229 4.44 -3.96 -0.33
CA ARG A 229 4.53 -3.44 1.03
C ARG A 229 3.72 -4.31 1.99
N MET A 230 2.45 -4.54 1.67
CA MET A 230 1.56 -5.32 2.52
C MET A 230 2.08 -6.75 2.73
N LEU A 231 2.57 -7.41 1.67
CA LEU A 231 3.24 -8.70 1.78
C LEU A 231 4.37 -8.68 2.82
N LEU A 232 5.32 -7.75 2.67
CA LEU A 232 6.52 -7.71 3.50
C LEU A 232 6.21 -7.31 4.95
N THR A 233 5.26 -6.39 5.15
CA THR A 233 4.77 -6.01 6.48
C THR A 233 4.10 -7.19 7.17
N MET A 234 3.12 -7.83 6.52
CA MET A 234 2.37 -8.92 7.14
C MET A 234 3.24 -10.15 7.41
N ILE A 235 4.14 -10.54 6.50
CA ILE A 235 5.05 -11.68 6.79
C ILE A 235 5.95 -11.36 7.98
N LYS A 236 6.44 -10.12 8.11
CA LYS A 236 7.31 -9.70 9.21
C LYS A 236 6.57 -9.67 10.55
N GLU A 237 5.29 -9.32 10.55
CA GLU A 237 4.48 -9.15 11.76
C GLU A 237 3.79 -10.45 12.21
N GLU A 238 3.27 -11.24 11.27
CA GLU A 238 2.38 -12.36 11.56
C GLU A 238 3.06 -13.74 11.47
N LEU A 239 4.23 -13.84 10.83
CA LEU A 239 4.94 -15.11 10.66
C LEU A 239 6.35 -15.08 11.28
N PRO A 240 6.86 -16.23 11.74
CA PRO A 240 8.25 -16.35 12.17
C PRO A 240 9.25 -15.95 11.07
N ARG A 241 10.43 -15.48 11.48
CA ARG A 241 11.50 -15.03 10.56
C ARG A 241 11.94 -16.08 9.52
N ASP A 242 11.75 -17.36 9.82
CA ASP A 242 12.04 -18.47 8.90
C ASP A 242 11.13 -18.49 7.65
N TYR A 243 10.06 -17.68 7.65
CA TYR A 243 9.13 -17.48 6.55
C TYR A 243 9.36 -16.17 5.78
N LEU A 244 10.35 -15.36 6.16
CA LEU A 244 10.76 -14.22 5.35
C LEU A 244 11.23 -14.69 3.96
N PRO A 245 10.96 -13.94 2.88
CA PRO A 245 11.37 -14.31 1.53
C PRO A 245 12.85 -14.72 1.43
N SER A 246 13.75 -13.96 2.06
CA SER A 246 15.18 -14.23 2.08
C SER A 246 15.60 -15.55 2.75
N THR A 247 14.72 -16.12 3.58
CA THR A 247 14.97 -17.37 4.31
C THR A 247 14.25 -18.57 3.69
N ILE A 248 13.01 -18.40 3.25
CA ILE A 248 12.16 -19.52 2.82
C ILE A 248 12.27 -19.83 1.32
N LEU A 249 12.61 -18.85 0.51
CA LEU A 249 12.65 -19.01 -0.94
C LEU A 249 14.04 -19.42 -1.41
N SER A 250 14.04 -20.23 -2.47
CA SER A 250 15.23 -20.56 -3.25
C SER A 250 15.21 -19.83 -4.59
N SER A 251 16.35 -19.75 -5.28
CA SER A 251 16.40 -19.19 -6.64
C SER A 251 15.45 -19.90 -7.62
N LYS A 252 15.22 -21.22 -7.43
CA LYS A 252 14.23 -21.97 -8.22
C LYS A 252 12.79 -21.50 -7.94
N ASP A 253 12.50 -21.14 -6.69
CA ASP A 253 11.18 -20.60 -6.35
C ASP A 253 10.96 -19.24 -7.03
N ILE A 254 12.00 -18.40 -7.14
CA ILE A 254 11.90 -17.11 -7.85
C ILE A 254 11.63 -17.30 -9.34
N VAL A 255 12.33 -18.21 -10.01
CA VAL A 255 12.05 -18.54 -11.42
C VAL A 255 10.60 -19.01 -11.62
N ASP A 256 10.08 -19.81 -10.69
CA ASP A 256 8.68 -20.24 -10.74
C ASP A 256 7.70 -19.08 -10.49
N ILE A 257 8.01 -18.15 -9.58
CA ILE A 257 7.18 -16.94 -9.37
C ILE A 257 7.16 -16.11 -10.65
N ASN A 258 8.31 -15.78 -11.24
CA ASN A 258 8.39 -14.96 -12.46
C ASN A 258 7.59 -15.59 -13.61
N ARG A 259 7.69 -16.91 -13.79
CA ARG A 259 6.88 -17.65 -14.77
C ARG A 259 5.38 -17.58 -14.46
N ARG A 260 4.98 -17.62 -13.19
CA ARG A 260 3.56 -17.46 -12.80
C ARG A 260 3.07 -16.03 -13.05
N VAL A 261 3.93 -15.02 -12.89
CA VAL A 261 3.61 -13.63 -13.26
C VAL A 261 3.40 -13.51 -14.76
N ASP A 262 4.26 -14.09 -15.60
CA ASP A 262 4.05 -14.14 -17.07
C ASP A 262 2.69 -14.70 -17.42
N VAL A 263 2.36 -15.87 -16.88
CA VAL A 263 1.09 -16.54 -17.16
C VAL A 263 -0.09 -15.70 -16.69
N LEU A 264 0.00 -15.07 -15.51
CA LEU A 264 -1.05 -14.20 -15.00
C LEU A 264 -1.23 -12.97 -15.91
N SER A 265 -0.14 -12.32 -16.29
CA SER A 265 -0.15 -11.12 -17.14
C SER A 265 -0.75 -11.42 -18.50
N GLU A 266 -0.32 -12.52 -19.14
CA GLU A 266 -0.82 -12.97 -20.44
C GLU A 266 -2.32 -13.33 -20.38
N GLN A 267 -2.76 -14.03 -19.33
CA GLN A 267 -4.18 -14.34 -19.11
C GLN A 267 -5.04 -13.09 -18.93
N LEU A 268 -4.58 -12.12 -18.14
CA LEU A 268 -5.31 -10.88 -17.91
C LEU A 268 -5.37 -10.04 -19.20
N ASP A 269 -4.27 -9.91 -19.93
CA ASP A 269 -4.21 -9.17 -21.19
C ASP A 269 -5.12 -9.80 -22.28
N GLU A 270 -5.21 -11.13 -22.33
CA GLU A 270 -6.16 -11.84 -23.20
C GLU A 270 -7.62 -11.50 -22.87
N GLU A 271 -8.02 -11.60 -21.59
CA GLU A 271 -9.39 -11.29 -21.16
C GLU A 271 -9.72 -9.80 -21.36
N ARG A 272 -8.78 -8.92 -21.07
CA ARG A 272 -8.90 -7.48 -21.33
C ARG A 272 -9.16 -7.19 -22.79
N THR A 273 -8.37 -7.79 -23.68
CA THR A 273 -8.52 -7.62 -25.12
C THR A 273 -9.88 -8.13 -25.60
N LYS A 274 -10.35 -9.27 -25.09
CA LYS A 274 -11.68 -9.83 -25.41
C LYS A 274 -12.81 -8.89 -25.02
N GLU A 275 -12.66 -8.17 -23.91
CA GLU A 275 -13.67 -7.25 -23.38
C GLU A 275 -13.49 -5.79 -23.85
N GLY A 276 -12.47 -5.52 -24.67
CA GLY A 276 -12.21 -4.18 -25.21
C GLY A 276 -11.49 -3.22 -24.26
N PHE A 277 -10.87 -3.74 -23.20
CA PHE A 277 -9.96 -2.99 -22.33
C PHE A 277 -8.55 -2.93 -22.92
N GLN A 278 -7.79 -1.87 -22.59
CA GLN A 278 -6.38 -1.77 -22.99
C GLN A 278 -5.54 -2.77 -22.19
N VAL A 279 -4.59 -3.45 -22.84
CA VAL A 279 -3.58 -4.26 -22.14
C VAL A 279 -2.68 -3.37 -21.27
N LEU A 280 -2.15 -3.91 -20.17
CA LEU A 280 -1.43 -3.10 -19.17
C LEU A 280 -0.22 -2.36 -19.76
N SER A 281 0.51 -3.02 -20.66
CA SER A 281 1.69 -2.46 -21.34
C SER A 281 1.40 -1.24 -22.23
N ASN A 282 0.14 -1.02 -22.59
CA ASN A 282 -0.30 0.10 -23.43
C ASN A 282 -0.85 1.29 -22.63
N ILE A 283 -0.92 1.18 -21.30
CA ILE A 283 -1.41 2.26 -20.45
C ILE A 283 -0.29 3.28 -20.26
N ASP A 284 -0.59 4.54 -20.59
CA ASP A 284 0.34 5.63 -20.32
C ASP A 284 0.38 5.92 -18.82
N ILE A 285 1.54 5.73 -18.21
CA ILE A 285 1.75 5.94 -16.78
C ILE A 285 2.22 7.38 -16.57
N PRO A 286 1.41 8.23 -15.88
CA PRO A 286 1.74 9.63 -15.71
C PRO A 286 3.03 9.80 -14.92
N LYS A 287 3.75 10.90 -15.19
CA LYS A 287 5.06 11.15 -14.57
C LYS A 287 4.99 11.10 -13.05
N ILE A 288 4.00 11.77 -12.46
CA ILE A 288 3.77 11.76 -11.01
C ILE A 288 3.59 10.35 -10.43
N ALA A 289 2.95 9.41 -11.15
CA ALA A 289 2.80 8.04 -10.67
C ALA A 289 4.15 7.31 -10.53
N LYS A 290 5.08 7.55 -11.47
CA LYS A 290 6.45 6.99 -11.42
C LYS A 290 7.24 7.57 -10.24
N HIS A 291 7.17 8.89 -10.03
CA HIS A 291 7.84 9.52 -8.89
C HIS A 291 7.22 9.09 -7.55
N TRP A 292 5.90 8.99 -7.47
CA TRP A 292 5.21 8.49 -6.28
C TRP A 292 5.60 7.04 -5.99
N PHE A 293 5.66 6.18 -7.01
CA PHE A 293 6.18 4.82 -6.87
C PHE A 293 7.61 4.80 -6.31
N ASN A 294 8.52 5.62 -6.82
CA ASN A 294 9.90 5.70 -6.34
C ASN A 294 10.01 6.16 -4.89
N MET A 295 9.17 7.11 -4.49
CA MET A 295 9.06 7.58 -3.11
C MET A 295 8.58 6.45 -2.18
N GLU A 296 7.50 5.77 -2.57
CA GLU A 296 6.94 4.67 -1.79
C GLU A 296 7.87 3.44 -1.74
N LEU A 297 8.66 3.21 -2.79
CA LEU A 297 9.75 2.24 -2.81
C LEU A 297 10.86 2.66 -1.83
N GLY A 298 11.16 3.95 -1.73
CA GLY A 298 12.11 4.50 -0.77
C GLY A 298 11.68 4.25 0.68
N VAL A 299 10.39 4.48 0.99
CA VAL A 299 9.80 4.10 2.28
C VAL A 299 9.97 2.61 2.54
N LEU A 300 9.66 1.77 1.55
CA LEU A 300 9.76 0.32 1.71
C LEU A 300 11.21 -0.14 1.94
N TYR A 301 12.19 0.53 1.32
CA TYR A 301 13.62 0.29 1.57
C TYR A 301 14.05 0.65 2.99
N ILE A 302 13.50 1.71 3.58
CA ILE A 302 13.79 2.06 4.98
C ILE A 302 13.29 0.94 5.92
N GLU A 303 12.15 0.32 5.61
CA GLU A 303 11.48 -0.66 6.48
C GLU A 303 11.92 -2.12 6.26
N HIS A 304 12.30 -2.47 5.02
CA HIS A 304 12.49 -3.84 4.52
C HIS A 304 13.71 -4.02 3.60
N GLU A 305 14.79 -3.24 3.80
CA GLU A 305 15.99 -3.23 2.94
C GLU A 305 16.52 -4.63 2.57
N GLN A 306 16.65 -5.53 3.56
CA GLN A 306 17.21 -6.87 3.36
C GLN A 306 16.35 -7.71 2.38
N GLU A 307 15.03 -7.72 2.59
CA GLU A 307 14.11 -8.51 1.77
C GLU A 307 14.03 -7.95 0.35
N LEU A 308 14.02 -6.62 0.20
CA LEU A 308 14.05 -5.98 -1.11
C LEU A 308 15.35 -6.24 -1.87
N LYS A 309 16.50 -6.21 -1.19
CA LYS A 309 17.79 -6.58 -1.80
C LYS A 309 17.80 -8.05 -2.24
N TYR A 310 17.25 -8.95 -1.44
CA TYR A 310 17.13 -10.36 -1.80
C TYR A 310 16.24 -10.54 -3.05
N LEU A 311 15.03 -9.98 -3.04
CA LEU A 311 14.09 -10.11 -4.16
C LEU A 311 14.63 -9.45 -5.44
N SER A 312 15.21 -8.25 -5.34
CA SER A 312 15.79 -7.53 -6.49
C SER A 312 17.04 -8.18 -7.08
N ALA A 313 17.81 -8.93 -6.28
CA ALA A 313 18.97 -9.68 -6.77
C ALA A 313 18.57 -10.91 -7.58
N LEU A 314 17.35 -11.41 -7.38
CA LEU A 314 16.85 -12.63 -8.01
C LEU A 314 15.86 -12.35 -9.16
N ASP A 315 15.40 -11.11 -9.30
CA ASP A 315 14.66 -10.65 -10.47
C ASP A 315 15.62 -10.37 -11.64
N SER A 316 15.81 -11.39 -12.49
CA SER A 316 16.67 -11.34 -13.68
C SER A 316 16.09 -10.49 -14.83
N ASP A 317 14.77 -10.32 -14.85
CA ASP A 317 14.07 -9.84 -16.04
C ASP A 317 13.76 -8.34 -15.95
N GLY A 318 14.00 -7.71 -14.80
CA GLY A 318 13.88 -6.27 -14.61
C GLY A 318 12.46 -5.73 -14.80
N ARG A 319 11.45 -6.60 -14.66
CA ARG A 319 10.05 -6.33 -15.02
C ARG A 319 9.40 -5.25 -14.17
N ALA A 320 9.95 -5.02 -12.98
CA ALA A 320 9.78 -3.78 -12.28
C ALA A 320 10.93 -3.59 -11.30
N SER A 321 11.60 -2.43 -11.40
CA SER A 321 12.80 -2.13 -10.64
C SER A 321 12.49 -2.00 -9.15
N LEU A 322 12.43 -3.12 -8.43
CA LEU A 322 12.64 -3.14 -6.99
C LEU A 322 14.02 -2.55 -6.64
N LYS A 323 14.94 -2.45 -7.61
CA LYS A 323 16.21 -1.76 -7.44
C LYS A 323 15.98 -0.26 -7.25
N PRO A 324 16.67 0.37 -6.29
CA PRO A 324 16.54 1.79 -6.09
C PRO A 324 17.16 2.53 -7.28
N ASN A 325 16.45 3.56 -7.77
CA ASN A 325 17.02 4.54 -8.70
C ASN A 325 17.43 5.80 -7.94
N GLN A 326 17.93 6.81 -8.65
CA GLN A 326 18.35 8.08 -8.06
C GLN A 326 17.28 8.71 -7.15
N CYS A 327 16.00 8.70 -7.55
CA CYS A 327 14.92 9.27 -6.73
C CYS A 327 14.65 8.45 -5.47
N THR A 328 14.67 7.12 -5.57
CA THR A 328 14.56 6.24 -4.42
C THR A 328 15.73 6.45 -3.45
N GLU A 329 16.96 6.53 -3.96
CA GLU A 329 18.16 6.77 -3.15
C GLU A 329 18.15 8.15 -2.48
N GLN A 330 17.75 9.20 -3.20
CA GLN A 330 17.59 10.54 -2.65
C GLN A 330 16.56 10.54 -1.52
N TYR A 331 15.44 9.84 -1.70
CA TYR A 331 14.44 9.70 -0.64
C TYR A 331 15.03 8.96 0.57
N VAL A 332 15.61 7.78 0.40
CA VAL A 332 16.22 7.01 1.50
C VAL A 332 17.30 7.83 2.23
N GLY A 333 18.13 8.57 1.49
CA GLY A 333 19.17 9.43 2.04
C GLY A 333 18.64 10.62 2.85
N SER A 334 17.40 11.06 2.60
CA SER A 334 16.78 12.14 3.38
C SER A 334 16.29 11.71 4.77
N TYR A 335 16.21 10.39 5.02
CA TYR A 335 15.77 9.79 6.30
C TYR A 335 16.90 9.15 7.11
N ARG A 336 18.12 9.07 6.57
CA ARG A 336 19.33 8.58 7.26
C ARG A 336 20.18 9.77 7.70
#